data_AF-A0A955CND0-F1
#
_entry.id   AF-A0A955CND0-F1
#
_cell.length_a   1.000
_cell.length_b   1.000
_cell.length_c   1.000
_cell.angle_alpha   90.00
_cell.angle_beta   90.00
_cell.angle_gamma   90.00
#
_symmetry.space_group_name_H-M   'P 1'
#
loop_
_entity.id
_entity.type
_entity.pdbx_description
1 polymer ?
#
loop_
_entity_poly.entity_id
_entity_poly.type
_entity_poly.pdbx_seq_one_letter_code
_entity_poly.pdbx_strand_id
1 'polypeptide(L)'
;MDCDEQHEPASIPAFLEAASEGRADVISGSRYLIPVELQEAIGSPPPERRGVNEIITDELNSRLGLTLTDSFCGFKAYRVAALAGLTLDEQGYAFPMQFWVQAVAAGLRIEEIPVKLIYNDLQRSFGGPLDDRDVRLAHYRRVLHCELKRCQRRLPSSAMQDVTADCGS
;
A
#
# COMPACT_ATOMS: atom_id res chain seq x y z
N MET A 1 12.73 1.12 -2.95
CA MET A 1 12.69 2.35 -2.14
C MET A 1 12.56 3.51 -3.10
N ASP A 2 11.81 4.55 -2.72
CA ASP A 2 11.66 5.74 -3.55
C ASP A 2 12.95 6.57 -3.51
N CYS A 3 13.33 7.16 -4.63
CA CYS A 3 14.55 7.97 -4.77
C CYS A 3 14.32 9.44 -4.37
N ASP A 4 13.37 9.70 -3.46
CA ASP A 4 12.94 11.04 -3.06
C ASP A 4 13.41 11.45 -1.65
N GLU A 5 14.37 10.70 -1.11
CA GLU A 5 14.99 10.92 0.22
C GLU A 5 14.01 10.80 1.40
N GLN A 6 12.78 10.35 1.18
CA GLN A 6 11.77 10.23 2.24
C GLN A 6 11.91 8.94 3.08
N HIS A 7 12.84 8.06 2.71
CA HIS A 7 13.10 6.80 3.40
C HIS A 7 14.52 6.77 3.97
N GLU A 8 14.65 6.52 5.27
CA GLU A 8 15.95 6.41 5.93
C GLU A 8 16.66 5.12 5.49
N PRO A 9 17.84 5.17 4.84
CA PRO A 9 18.58 3.95 4.48
C PRO A 9 18.93 3.08 5.69
N ALA A 10 18.96 3.68 6.89
CA ALA A 10 19.17 2.97 8.16
C ALA A 10 18.07 1.96 8.49
N SER A 11 16.91 1.99 7.83
CA SER A 11 15.88 0.95 7.97
C SER A 11 16.17 -0.30 7.13
N ILE A 12 17.05 -0.25 6.12
CA ILE A 12 17.36 -1.38 5.23
C ILE A 12 17.80 -2.64 6.01
N PRO A 13 18.69 -2.57 7.04
CA PRO A 13 19.07 -3.75 7.81
C PRO A 13 17.88 -4.49 8.44
N ALA A 14 16.86 -3.79 8.92
CA ALA A 14 15.67 -4.42 9.50
C ALA A 14 14.84 -5.18 8.44
N PHE A 15 14.73 -4.63 7.22
CA PHE A 15 14.11 -5.36 6.10
C PHE A 15 14.90 -6.62 5.73
N LEU A 16 16.24 -6.54 5.73
CA LEU A 16 17.10 -7.69 5.42
C LEU A 16 16.99 -8.77 6.49
N GLU A 17 16.95 -8.38 7.76
CA GLU A 17 16.75 -9.29 8.89
C GLU A 17 15.40 -10.01 8.75
N ALA A 18 14.29 -9.27 8.64
CA ALA A 18 12.96 -9.85 8.45
C ALA A 18 12.88 -10.75 7.19
N ALA A 19 13.54 -10.37 6.10
CA ALA A 19 13.59 -11.19 4.88
C ALA A 19 14.34 -12.51 5.11
N SER A 20 15.42 -12.48 5.90
CA SER A 20 16.24 -13.66 6.20
C SER A 20 15.50 -14.70 7.05
N GLU A 21 14.52 -14.28 7.86
CA GLU A 21 13.70 -15.17 8.69
C GLU A 21 12.73 -16.03 7.87
N GLY A 22 12.47 -15.67 6.62
CA GLY A 22 11.68 -16.46 5.68
C GLY A 22 10.18 -16.53 5.98
N ARG A 23 9.68 -15.77 6.95
CA ARG A 23 8.28 -15.80 7.42
C ARG A 23 7.31 -14.99 6.54
N ALA A 24 7.81 -13.99 5.83
CA ALA A 24 7.02 -13.17 4.90
C ALA A 24 7.50 -13.31 3.45
N ASP A 25 6.59 -13.04 2.52
CA ASP A 25 6.84 -12.91 1.08
C ASP A 25 6.86 -11.43 0.67
N VAL A 26 6.13 -10.59 1.42
CA VAL A 26 6.11 -9.14 1.33
C VAL A 26 6.36 -8.55 2.71
N ILE A 27 7.42 -7.76 2.84
CA ILE A 27 7.70 -6.96 4.03
C ILE A 27 7.44 -5.51 3.65
N SER A 28 6.45 -4.89 4.27
CA SER A 28 6.07 -3.51 4.04
C SER A 28 6.55 -2.63 5.18
N GLY A 29 7.21 -1.53 4.86
CA GLY A 29 7.34 -0.45 5.82
C GLY A 29 5.96 0.09 6.19
N SER A 30 5.84 0.58 7.40
CA SER A 30 4.69 1.36 7.83
C SER A 30 5.12 2.59 8.63
N ARG A 31 4.62 3.75 8.21
CA ARG A 31 4.79 5.03 8.90
C ARG A 31 3.85 5.15 10.11
N TYR A 32 2.87 4.24 10.22
CA TYR A 32 1.79 4.31 11.21
C TYR A 32 1.77 3.11 12.18
N LEU A 33 2.70 2.15 12.03
CA LEU A 33 2.90 1.03 12.96
C LEU A 33 3.67 1.43 14.23
N ILE A 34 4.02 2.71 14.37
CA ILE A 34 4.77 3.22 15.51
C ILE A 34 3.81 3.48 16.69
N PRO A 35 4.14 3.06 17.93
CA PRO A 35 3.35 3.36 19.11
C PRO A 35 3.07 4.87 19.24
N VAL A 36 1.85 5.21 19.69
CA VAL A 36 1.37 6.59 19.79
C VAL A 36 2.32 7.46 20.63
N GLU A 37 3.00 6.88 21.63
CA GLU A 37 3.94 7.61 22.48
C GLU A 37 5.19 8.12 21.76
N LEU A 38 5.55 7.51 20.62
CA LEU A 38 6.70 7.90 19.82
C LEU A 38 6.30 8.77 18.60
N GLN A 39 5.01 8.96 18.37
CA GLN A 39 4.46 9.59 17.16
C GLN A 39 4.72 11.11 17.10
N GLU A 40 4.86 11.78 18.26
CA GLU A 40 5.20 13.20 18.35
C GLU A 40 6.60 13.53 17.82
N ALA A 41 7.52 12.56 17.79
CA ALA A 41 8.92 12.76 17.42
C ALA A 41 9.20 12.66 15.90
N ILE A 42 8.22 12.28 15.08
CA ILE A 42 8.45 11.76 13.70
C ILE A 42 7.81 12.64 12.63
N GLY A 43 7.34 13.84 12.99
CA GLY A 43 6.60 14.70 12.09
C GLY A 43 5.22 14.14 11.75
N SER A 44 4.31 15.00 11.30
CA SER A 44 2.98 14.59 10.87
C SER A 44 2.83 14.74 9.36
N PRO A 45 2.23 13.77 8.65
CA PRO A 45 1.83 13.99 7.26
C PRO A 45 0.84 15.16 7.17
N PRO A 46 0.73 15.82 6.00
CA PRO A 46 -0.43 16.66 5.72
C PRO A 46 -1.72 15.88 6.06
N PRO A 47 -2.63 16.42 6.91
CA PRO A 47 -3.78 15.69 7.43
C PRO A 47 -4.66 15.06 6.34
N GLU A 48 -4.78 15.71 5.20
CA GLU A 48 -5.54 15.21 4.05
C GLU A 48 -4.93 13.94 3.43
N ARG A 49 -3.59 13.88 3.30
CA ARG A 49 -2.89 12.69 2.78
C ARG A 49 -3.03 11.52 3.73
N ARG A 50 -2.93 11.79 5.03
CA ARG A 50 -3.17 10.80 6.08
C ARG A 50 -4.60 10.25 5.98
N GLY A 51 -5.60 11.13 5.86
CA GLY A 51 -7.00 10.70 5.74
C GLY A 51 -7.27 9.84 4.50
N VAL A 52 -6.70 10.17 3.34
CA VAL A 52 -6.84 9.31 2.14
C VAL A 52 -6.16 7.94 2.34
N ASN A 53 -4.97 7.90 2.94
CA ASN A 53 -4.29 6.65 3.25
C ASN A 53 -5.12 5.79 4.22
N GLU A 54 -5.64 6.37 5.30
CA GLU A 54 -6.48 5.67 6.28
C GLU A 54 -7.73 5.08 5.62
N ILE A 55 -8.51 5.89 4.89
CA ILE A 55 -9.74 5.44 4.20
C ILE A 55 -9.47 4.22 3.30
N ILE A 56 -8.41 4.29 2.49
CA ILE A 56 -8.09 3.23 1.53
C ILE A 56 -7.48 2.01 2.23
N THR A 57 -6.67 2.21 3.27
CA THR A 57 -6.08 1.11 4.05
C THR A 57 -7.19 0.32 4.75
N ASP A 58 -8.16 1.01 5.36
CA ASP A 58 -9.33 0.37 5.98
C ASP A 58 -10.18 -0.39 4.96
N GLU A 59 -10.40 0.19 3.77
CA GLU A 59 -11.13 -0.45 2.69
C GLU A 59 -10.44 -1.73 2.19
N LEU A 60 -9.11 -1.69 2.01
CA LEU A 60 -8.31 -2.87 1.67
C LEU A 60 -8.38 -3.95 2.76
N ASN A 61 -8.20 -3.57 4.02
CA ASN A 61 -8.27 -4.48 5.17
C ASN A 61 -9.61 -5.19 5.24
N SER A 62 -10.71 -4.44 5.16
CA SER A 62 -12.07 -4.99 5.19
C SER A 62 -12.34 -5.94 4.03
N ARG A 63 -11.96 -5.56 2.80
CA ARG A 63 -12.24 -6.35 1.60
C ARG A 63 -11.37 -7.61 1.50
N LEU A 64 -10.09 -7.48 1.84
CA LEU A 64 -9.07 -8.52 1.61
C LEU A 64 -8.69 -9.33 2.85
N GLY A 65 -9.22 -8.97 4.03
CA GLY A 65 -8.86 -9.62 5.30
C GLY A 65 -7.43 -9.31 5.75
N LEU A 66 -6.92 -8.13 5.37
CA LEU A 66 -5.60 -7.65 5.77
C LEU A 66 -5.67 -6.88 7.10
N THR A 67 -4.51 -6.62 7.69
CA THR A 67 -4.34 -5.80 8.90
C THR A 67 -3.26 -4.75 8.70
N LEU A 68 -3.19 -4.17 7.50
CA LEU A 68 -2.21 -3.14 7.16
C LEU A 68 -2.49 -1.86 7.96
N THR A 69 -1.44 -1.19 8.36
CA THR A 69 -1.47 0.16 8.93
C THR A 69 -1.10 1.21 7.89
N ASP A 70 -0.35 0.85 6.84
CA ASP A 70 0.10 1.77 5.80
C ASP A 70 0.15 1.13 4.40
N SER A 71 -0.97 1.21 3.68
CA SER A 71 -1.07 0.59 2.35
C SER A 71 -0.23 1.28 1.27
N PHE A 72 0.13 2.56 1.45
CA PHE A 72 0.86 3.36 0.45
C PHE A 72 2.36 3.48 0.68
N CYS A 73 2.93 2.90 1.74
CA CYS A 73 4.37 2.97 1.97
C CYS A 73 5.16 2.36 0.80
N GLY A 74 5.98 3.14 0.11
CA GLY A 74 6.83 2.67 -0.99
C GLY A 74 8.07 1.90 -0.54
N PHE A 75 8.34 1.86 0.76
CA PHE A 75 9.46 1.09 1.31
C PHE A 75 9.02 -0.36 1.55
N LYS A 76 9.22 -1.22 0.55
CA LYS A 76 8.90 -2.65 0.67
C LYS A 76 10.08 -3.52 0.23
N ALA A 77 10.17 -4.70 0.82
CA ALA A 77 11.02 -5.79 0.36
C ALA A 77 10.14 -6.97 -0.07
N TYR A 78 10.54 -7.65 -1.14
CA TYR A 78 9.77 -8.74 -1.72
C TYR A 78 10.65 -9.97 -1.92
N ARG A 79 10.09 -11.13 -1.66
CA ARG A 79 10.68 -12.39 -2.13
C ARG A 79 10.49 -12.48 -3.64
N VAL A 80 11.59 -12.50 -4.39
CA VAL A 80 11.55 -12.53 -5.87
C VAL A 80 10.67 -13.65 -6.42
N ALA A 81 10.79 -14.87 -5.86
CA ALA A 81 9.98 -16.01 -6.30
C ALA A 81 8.47 -15.81 -6.09
N ALA A 82 8.06 -15.01 -5.10
CA ALA A 82 6.65 -14.70 -4.83
C ALA A 82 6.05 -13.73 -5.86
N LEU A 83 6.88 -12.92 -6.53
CA LEU A 83 6.42 -11.95 -7.53
C LEU A 83 6.11 -12.59 -8.88
N ALA A 84 6.63 -13.79 -9.16
CA ALA A 84 6.50 -14.43 -10.47
C ALA A 84 5.05 -14.72 -10.89
N GLY A 85 4.12 -14.80 -9.94
CA GLY A 85 2.69 -15.03 -10.19
C GLY A 85 1.85 -13.76 -10.33
N LEU A 86 2.44 -12.58 -10.19
CA LEU A 86 1.73 -11.30 -10.27
C LEU A 86 1.81 -10.73 -11.68
N THR A 87 0.74 -10.11 -12.15
CA THR A 87 0.68 -9.36 -13.42
C THR A 87 0.40 -7.90 -13.10
N LEU A 88 1.45 -7.18 -12.74
CA LEU A 88 1.36 -5.78 -12.31
C LEU A 88 1.58 -4.86 -13.52
N ASP A 89 0.51 -4.18 -13.94
CA ASP A 89 0.46 -3.30 -15.10
C ASP A 89 0.06 -1.85 -14.76
N GLU A 90 -0.35 -1.57 -13.52
CA GLU A 90 -0.60 -0.22 -13.02
C GLU A 90 0.73 0.54 -12.82
N GLN A 91 0.88 1.67 -13.52
CA GLN A 91 2.13 2.45 -13.51
C GLN A 91 2.05 3.69 -12.60
N GLY A 92 0.86 4.05 -12.13
CA GLY A 92 0.62 5.28 -11.40
C GLY A 92 0.52 5.10 -9.88
N TYR A 93 0.05 6.16 -9.23
CA TYR A 93 -0.14 6.21 -7.78
C TYR A 93 -1.16 5.19 -7.25
N ALA A 94 -1.97 4.59 -8.13
CA ALA A 94 -2.91 3.54 -7.78
C ALA A 94 -2.27 2.13 -7.70
N PHE A 95 -0.97 1.98 -8.00
CA PHE A 95 -0.26 0.70 -7.95
C PHE A 95 -0.52 -0.12 -6.68
N PRO A 96 -0.55 0.47 -5.46
CA PRO A 96 -0.85 -0.30 -4.26
C PRO A 96 -2.21 -1.02 -4.32
N MET A 97 -3.20 -0.46 -5.01
CA MET A 97 -4.53 -1.07 -5.13
C MET A 97 -4.45 -2.38 -5.90
N GLN A 98 -3.68 -2.39 -7.00
CA GLN A 98 -3.44 -3.59 -7.77
C GLN A 98 -2.58 -4.60 -6.99
N PHE A 99 -1.48 -4.11 -6.41
CA PHE A 99 -0.52 -4.96 -5.73
C PHE A 99 -1.14 -5.75 -4.58
N TRP A 100 -1.88 -5.10 -3.68
CA TRP A 100 -2.45 -5.77 -2.51
C TRP A 100 -3.50 -6.82 -2.89
N VAL A 101 -4.34 -6.52 -3.88
CA VAL A 101 -5.33 -7.49 -4.37
C VAL A 101 -4.64 -8.72 -4.94
N GLN A 102 -3.62 -8.56 -5.79
CA GLN A 102 -2.93 -9.70 -6.36
C GLN A 102 -2.09 -10.46 -5.33
N ALA A 103 -1.48 -9.77 -4.37
CA ALA A 103 -0.74 -10.40 -3.28
C ALA A 103 -1.64 -11.35 -2.47
N VAL A 104 -2.86 -10.91 -2.13
CA VAL A 104 -3.83 -11.74 -1.43
C VAL A 104 -4.35 -12.87 -2.31
N ALA A 105 -4.66 -12.59 -3.58
CA ALA A 105 -5.08 -13.61 -4.55
C ALA A 105 -4.00 -14.68 -4.82
N ALA A 106 -2.72 -14.34 -4.62
CA ALA A 106 -1.59 -15.26 -4.72
C ALA A 106 -1.23 -15.92 -3.37
N GLY A 107 -1.94 -15.60 -2.28
CA GLY A 107 -1.72 -16.16 -0.95
C GLY A 107 -0.39 -15.75 -0.32
N LEU A 108 0.13 -14.56 -0.65
CA LEU A 108 1.41 -14.08 -0.13
C LEU A 108 1.32 -13.74 1.36
N ARG A 109 2.35 -14.11 2.13
CA ARG A 109 2.46 -13.75 3.55
C ARG A 109 2.99 -12.32 3.66
N ILE A 110 2.27 -11.48 4.41
CA ILE A 110 2.54 -10.05 4.52
C ILE A 110 2.91 -9.72 5.96
N GLU A 111 3.95 -8.93 6.12
CA GLU A 111 4.41 -8.40 7.41
C GLU A 111 4.66 -6.90 7.28
N GLU A 112 4.33 -6.13 8.33
CA GLU A 112 4.69 -4.72 8.41
C GLU A 112 5.83 -4.51 9.41
N ILE A 113 6.77 -3.62 9.07
CA ILE A 113 7.80 -3.15 10.00
C ILE A 113 7.73 -1.62 10.12
N PRO A 114 7.99 -1.05 11.31
CA PRO A 114 7.91 0.39 11.48
C PRO A 114 9.04 1.08 10.72
N VAL A 115 8.72 2.14 9.97
CA VAL A 115 9.69 3.01 9.33
C VAL A 115 9.44 4.46 9.73
N LYS A 116 10.51 5.25 9.85
CA LYS A 116 10.37 6.68 10.14
C LYS A 116 9.73 7.40 8.95
N LEU A 117 8.88 8.34 9.27
CA LEU A 117 8.32 9.29 8.32
C LEU A 117 9.33 10.43 8.10
N ILE A 118 9.92 10.53 6.92
CA ILE A 118 10.75 11.68 6.55
C ILE A 118 10.01 12.43 5.44
N TYR A 119 9.36 13.54 5.77
CA TYR A 119 8.77 14.45 4.77
C TYR A 119 9.77 15.55 4.43
N ASN A 120 10.41 15.45 3.26
CA ASN A 120 11.32 16.49 2.78
C ASN A 120 10.63 17.61 2.01
N ASP A 121 9.42 17.37 1.48
CA ASP A 121 8.64 18.39 0.75
C ASP A 121 7.12 18.26 1.01
N LEU A 122 6.60 19.23 1.77
CA LEU A 122 5.18 19.35 2.09
C LEU A 122 4.33 19.90 0.93
N GLN A 123 4.96 20.49 -0.10
CA GLN A 123 4.29 21.10 -1.26
C GLN A 123 4.22 20.18 -2.48
N ARG A 124 4.80 18.98 -2.40
CA ARG A 124 4.91 18.05 -3.52
C ARG A 124 3.53 17.68 -4.08
N SER A 125 3.19 18.14 -5.28
CA SER A 125 1.95 17.79 -5.97
C SER A 125 2.03 16.37 -6.56
N PHE A 126 0.89 15.66 -6.63
CA PHE A 126 0.78 14.41 -7.40
C PHE A 126 0.80 14.68 -8.91
N GLY A 127 0.57 15.93 -9.30
CA GLY A 127 0.48 16.40 -10.67
C GLY A 127 -0.95 16.28 -11.20
N GLY A 128 -1.46 17.38 -11.76
CA GLY A 128 -2.71 17.39 -12.51
C GLY A 128 -3.94 17.05 -11.65
N PRO A 129 -4.91 16.27 -12.16
CA PRO A 129 -6.18 16.02 -11.47
C PRO A 129 -6.07 15.27 -10.13
N LEU A 130 -4.94 14.60 -9.84
CA LEU A 130 -4.76 13.81 -8.61
C LEU A 130 -4.43 14.64 -7.37
N ASP A 131 -4.21 15.95 -7.54
CA ASP A 131 -4.13 16.87 -6.41
C ASP A 131 -5.48 17.02 -5.71
N ASP A 132 -6.59 16.86 -6.45
CA ASP A 132 -7.93 16.81 -5.90
C ASP A 132 -8.17 15.49 -5.16
N ARG A 133 -8.57 15.59 -3.89
CA ARG A 133 -8.82 14.45 -3.01
C ARG A 133 -9.85 13.47 -3.58
N ASP A 134 -10.97 13.98 -4.09
CA ASP A 134 -12.10 13.17 -4.49
C ASP A 134 -11.82 12.47 -5.82
N VAL A 135 -11.15 13.18 -6.75
CA VAL A 135 -10.63 12.58 -7.99
C VAL A 135 -9.62 11.47 -7.67
N ARG A 136 -8.71 11.71 -6.73
CA ARG A 136 -7.71 10.72 -6.31
C ARG A 136 -8.35 9.49 -5.68
N LEU A 137 -9.31 9.66 -4.76
CA LEU A 137 -10.06 8.55 -4.16
C LEU A 137 -10.86 7.75 -5.21
N ALA A 138 -11.53 8.43 -6.14
CA ALA A 138 -12.26 7.79 -7.22
C ALA A 138 -11.33 6.97 -8.13
N HIS A 139 -10.15 7.50 -8.46
CA HIS A 139 -9.14 6.79 -9.22
C HIS A 139 -8.65 5.52 -8.50
N TYR A 140 -8.30 5.62 -7.21
CA TYR A 140 -7.88 4.46 -6.41
C TYR A 140 -8.97 3.38 -6.34
N ARG A 141 -10.21 3.77 -6.06
CA ARG A 141 -11.35 2.83 -6.01
C ARG A 141 -11.62 2.17 -7.35
N ARG A 142 -11.48 2.90 -8.45
CA ARG A 142 -11.61 2.33 -9.80
C ARG A 142 -10.59 1.21 -10.01
N VAL A 143 -9.31 1.46 -9.74
CA VAL A 143 -8.25 0.45 -9.90
C VAL A 143 -8.48 -0.73 -8.97
N LEU A 144 -8.79 -0.46 -7.70
CA LEU A 144 -9.15 -1.50 -6.71
C LEU A 144 -10.27 -2.39 -7.21
N HIS A 145 -11.41 -1.81 -7.61
CA HIS A 145 -12.57 -2.57 -8.10
C HIS A 145 -12.25 -3.40 -9.35
N CYS A 146 -11.42 -2.89 -10.25
CA CYS A 146 -11.02 -3.64 -11.43
C CYS A 146 -10.10 -4.82 -11.12
N GLU A 147 -9.16 -4.62 -10.20
CA GLU A 147 -8.29 -5.72 -9.80
C GLU A 147 -9.05 -6.77 -8.98
N LEU A 148 -10.02 -6.36 -8.15
CA LEU A 148 -10.91 -7.27 -7.43
C LEU A 148 -11.69 -8.17 -8.41
N LYS A 149 -12.24 -7.61 -9.50
CA LYS A 149 -12.88 -8.39 -10.56
C LYS A 149 -11.90 -9.33 -11.26
N ARG A 150 -10.70 -8.85 -11.60
CA ARG A 150 -9.65 -9.66 -12.26
C ARG A 150 -9.24 -10.87 -11.43
N CYS A 151 -9.20 -10.71 -10.10
CA CYS A 151 -8.78 -11.74 -9.17
C CYS A 151 -9.94 -12.47 -8.45
N GLN A 152 -11.20 -12.18 -8.78
CA GLN A 152 -12.39 -12.61 -8.03
C GLN A 152 -12.44 -14.10 -7.65
N ARG A 153 -11.93 -15.01 -8.50
CA ARG A 153 -11.98 -16.47 -8.26
C ARG A 153 -11.04 -16.93 -7.15
N ARG A 154 -10.09 -16.08 -6.76
CA ARG A 154 -9.03 -16.35 -5.77
C ARG A 154 -9.17 -15.51 -4.51
N LEU A 155 -10.21 -14.68 -4.41
CA LEU A 155 -10.44 -13.74 -3.31
C LEU A 155 -11.62 -14.19 -2.45
N PRO A 156 -11.69 -13.74 -1.18
CA PRO A 156 -12.86 -13.95 -0.34
C PRO A 156 -14.09 -13.25 -0.92
N SER A 157 -15.29 -13.75 -0.59
CA SER A 157 -16.55 -13.15 -1.05
C SER A 157 -16.76 -11.72 -0.53
N SER A 158 -16.18 -11.38 0.63
CA SER A 158 -16.15 -10.01 1.18
C SER A 158 -15.51 -9.01 0.21
N ALA A 159 -14.57 -9.45 -0.61
CA ALA A 159 -13.84 -8.58 -1.53
C ALA A 159 -14.76 -8.01 -2.63
N MET A 160 -15.86 -8.69 -2.94
CA MET A 160 -16.77 -8.34 -4.03
C MET A 160 -17.98 -7.47 -3.62
N GLN A 161 -18.10 -7.11 -2.35
CA GLN A 161 -19.19 -6.24 -1.87
C GLN A 161 -19.10 -4.85 -2.53
N ASP A 162 -20.21 -4.34 -3.06
CA ASP A 162 -20.33 -3.00 -3.65
C ASP A 162 -19.30 -2.66 -4.76
N VAL A 163 -18.82 -3.68 -5.49
CA VAL A 163 -17.88 -3.49 -6.61
C VAL A 163 -18.64 -2.99 -7.83
N THR A 164 -18.45 -1.71 -8.18
CA THR A 164 -19.21 -1.00 -9.23
C THR A 164 -18.42 -0.65 -10.49
N ALA A 165 -17.10 -0.88 -10.55
CA ALA A 165 -16.28 -0.26 -11.60
C ALA A 165 -16.53 -0.82 -13.00
N ASP A 166 -16.61 0.08 -13.97
CA ASP A 166 -16.47 -0.24 -15.39
C ASP A 166 -14.98 -0.38 -15.73
N CYS A 167 -14.57 -1.63 -15.87
CA CYS A 167 -13.20 -2.01 -16.15
C CYS A 167 -13.11 -2.15 -17.65
N GLY A 168 -12.80 -1.02 -18.31
CA GLY A 168 -12.64 -0.96 -19.76
C GLY A 168 -11.87 -2.17 -20.29
N SER A 169 -12.35 -2.67 -21.42
CA SER A 169 -11.84 -3.86 -22.13
C SER A 169 -10.37 -3.72 -22.53
#